data_AF-A0A2S8UBB2-F1
#
_entry.id   AF-A0A2S8UBB2-F1
#
_cell.length_a   1.000
_cell.length_b   1.000
_cell.length_c   1.000
_cell.angle_alpha   90.00
_cell.angle_beta   90.00
_cell.angle_gamma   90.00
#
_symmetry.space_group_name_H-M   'P 1'
#
loop_
_entity.id
_entity.type
_entity.pdbx_description
1 polymer ?
#
loop_
_entity_poly.entity_id
_entity_poly.type
_entity_poly.pdbx_seq_one_letter_code
_entity_poly.pdbx_strand_id
1 'polypeptide(L)'
;MDGALMELAIGHAPDRVIPVPAERLSPQEQAAWARQAAADFTRDAGAHSDVAAQVETALVAVAAQADDDRRLLLVVGVDGGVVAPLMISVITHELSRQEQAEFLWSPTAILPVTPRLTETDALGTGFSATLAQRENDLDFATRRWIFFGEGATVCAMLGPVVPYGLAFVEPFAEAALASASLSGFVPRADPERLDELVSAVVRPGDDWVLNI
;
A
#
# COMPACT_ATOMS: atom_id res chain seq x y z
N MET A 1 -10.94 25.45 16.99
CA MET A 1 -9.88 25.42 15.97
C MET A 1 -10.38 24.49 14.90
N ASP A 2 -10.77 25.03 13.75
CA ASP A 2 -11.11 24.22 12.60
C ASP A 2 -9.83 23.48 12.17
N GLY A 3 -9.79 22.17 12.43
CA GLY A 3 -8.72 21.32 11.94
C GLY A 3 -8.84 21.27 10.43
N ALA A 4 -7.92 21.92 9.71
CA ALA A 4 -7.82 21.73 8.28
C ALA A 4 -7.63 20.22 8.03
N LEU A 5 -8.59 19.60 7.35
CA LEU A 5 -8.47 18.22 6.89
C LEU A 5 -7.23 18.15 5.99
N MET A 6 -6.25 17.35 6.38
CA MET A 6 -5.09 17.08 5.53
C MET A 6 -5.59 16.30 4.31
N GLU A 7 -5.33 16.82 3.12
CA GLU A 7 -5.81 16.29 1.86
C GLU A 7 -4.67 15.59 1.14
N LEU A 8 -4.85 14.29 0.89
CA LEU A 8 -3.89 13.46 0.16
C LEU A 8 -4.22 13.50 -1.34
N ALA A 9 -3.31 14.05 -2.13
CA ALA A 9 -3.36 14.05 -3.59
C ALA A 9 -2.39 13.00 -4.14
N ILE A 10 -2.86 12.16 -5.07
CA ILE A 10 -2.07 11.07 -5.65
C ILE A 10 -2.20 11.13 -7.18
N GLY A 11 -1.09 11.33 -7.86
CA GLY A 11 -0.99 11.07 -9.28
C GLY A 11 -1.07 9.55 -9.55
N HIS A 12 -1.69 9.17 -10.65
CA HIS A 12 -1.77 7.76 -11.02
C HIS A 12 -1.63 7.60 -12.53
N ALA A 13 -0.96 6.51 -12.93
CA ALA A 13 -0.90 6.10 -14.32
C ALA A 13 -2.23 5.39 -14.65
N PRO A 14 -3.15 6.01 -15.42
CA PRO A 14 -4.51 5.50 -15.59
C PRO A 14 -4.56 4.15 -16.32
N ASP A 15 -3.50 3.79 -17.04
CA ASP A 15 -3.32 2.48 -17.69
C ASP A 15 -2.92 1.36 -16.72
N ARG A 16 -2.62 1.67 -15.45
CA ARG A 16 -2.15 0.72 -14.44
C ARG A 16 -2.78 0.86 -13.07
N VAL A 17 -3.39 1.99 -12.76
CA VAL A 17 -3.88 2.31 -11.43
C VAL A 17 -5.28 2.92 -11.55
N ILE A 18 -6.24 2.29 -10.87
CA ILE A 18 -7.63 2.71 -10.85
C ILE A 18 -7.93 3.29 -9.45
N PRO A 19 -8.28 4.57 -9.32
CA PRO A 19 -8.68 5.13 -8.05
C PRO A 19 -10.05 4.59 -7.62
N VAL A 20 -10.17 4.22 -6.35
CA VAL A 20 -11.43 3.78 -5.74
C VAL A 20 -12.09 4.98 -5.05
N PRO A 21 -13.40 5.20 -5.22
CA PRO A 21 -14.13 6.25 -4.52
C PRO A 21 -13.89 6.19 -3.00
N ALA A 22 -13.58 7.34 -2.41
CA ALA A 22 -13.44 7.46 -0.96
C ALA A 22 -14.81 7.35 -0.26
N GLU A 23 -15.86 7.84 -0.91
CA GLU A 23 -17.22 7.79 -0.40
C GLU A 23 -17.74 6.35 -0.35
N ARG A 24 -18.37 5.99 0.77
CA ARG A 24 -18.99 4.68 0.93
C ARG A 24 -20.23 4.56 0.04
N LEU A 25 -20.07 3.79 -1.04
CA LEU A 25 -21.17 3.44 -1.96
C LEU A 25 -22.07 2.35 -1.37
N SER A 26 -23.35 2.34 -1.73
CA SER A 26 -24.21 1.17 -1.48
C SER A 26 -23.74 -0.04 -2.32
N PRO A 27 -24.08 -1.28 -1.95
CA PRO A 27 -23.65 -2.46 -2.70
C PRO A 27 -24.04 -2.45 -4.19
N GLN A 28 -25.19 -1.84 -4.54
CA GLN A 28 -25.64 -1.74 -5.93
C GLN A 28 -24.83 -0.69 -6.70
N GLU A 29 -24.59 0.47 -6.09
CA GLU A 29 -23.76 1.54 -6.68
C GLU A 29 -22.32 1.08 -6.85
N GLN A 30 -21.78 0.37 -5.87
CA GLN A 30 -20.46 -0.23 -5.89
C GLN A 30 -20.29 -1.20 -7.06
N ALA A 31 -21.24 -2.12 -7.25
CA ALA A 31 -21.20 -3.07 -8.36
C ALA A 31 -21.33 -2.36 -9.72
N ALA A 32 -22.18 -1.34 -9.83
CA ALA A 32 -22.34 -0.56 -11.05
C ALA A 32 -21.06 0.24 -11.39
N TRP A 33 -20.47 0.91 -10.40
CA TRP A 33 -19.21 1.64 -10.54
C TRP A 33 -18.05 0.70 -10.92
N ALA A 34 -17.88 -0.41 -10.20
CA ALA A 34 -16.78 -1.35 -10.45
C ALA A 34 -16.82 -1.91 -11.87
N ARG A 35 -18.01 -2.26 -12.37
CA ARG A 35 -18.20 -2.72 -13.75
C ARG A 35 -17.83 -1.65 -14.77
N GLN A 36 -18.28 -0.41 -14.55
CA GLN A 36 -17.98 0.70 -15.44
C GLN A 36 -16.47 1.01 -15.45
N ALA A 37 -15.85 1.13 -14.27
CA ALA A 37 -14.43 1.40 -14.13
C ALA A 37 -13.56 0.30 -14.73
N ALA A 38 -13.92 -0.98 -14.57
CA ALA A 38 -13.21 -2.09 -15.19
C ALA A 38 -13.32 -2.07 -16.73
N ALA A 39 -14.52 -1.79 -17.26
CA ALA A 39 -14.74 -1.68 -18.70
C ALA A 39 -13.95 -0.52 -19.31
N ASP A 40 -13.92 0.64 -18.64
CA ASP A 40 -13.17 1.81 -19.07
C ASP A 40 -11.67 1.55 -19.02
N PHE A 41 -11.17 0.99 -17.92
CA PHE A 41 -9.76 0.62 -17.77
C PHE A 41 -9.30 -0.34 -18.87
N THR A 42 -10.02 -1.43 -19.08
CA THR A 42 -9.63 -2.45 -20.07
C THR A 42 -9.69 -1.94 -21.51
N ARG A 43 -10.67 -1.10 -21.83
CA ARG A 43 -10.77 -0.40 -23.11
C ARG A 43 -9.56 0.52 -23.34
N ASP A 44 -9.22 1.33 -22.35
CA ASP A 44 -8.19 2.36 -22.50
C ASP A 44 -6.76 1.76 -22.43
N ALA A 45 -6.56 0.71 -21.63
CA ALA A 45 -5.31 -0.05 -21.54
C ALA A 45 -5.11 -1.07 -22.69
N GLY A 46 -6.13 -1.31 -23.53
CA GLY A 46 -6.08 -2.29 -24.61
C GLY A 46 -5.98 -3.74 -24.13
N ALA A 47 -6.57 -4.06 -22.97
CA ALA A 47 -6.48 -5.37 -22.33
C ALA A 47 -7.55 -6.36 -22.85
N HIS A 48 -7.34 -7.66 -22.62
CA HIS A 48 -8.30 -8.71 -22.98
C HIS A 48 -9.57 -8.65 -22.11
N SER A 49 -10.71 -9.13 -22.62
CA SER A 49 -12.00 -9.11 -21.90
C SER A 49 -11.97 -9.81 -20.54
N ASP A 50 -11.13 -10.83 -20.40
CA ASP A 50 -11.03 -11.63 -19.16
C ASP A 50 -10.40 -10.83 -18.01
N VAL A 51 -9.56 -9.84 -18.34
CA VAL A 51 -8.98 -8.90 -17.37
C VAL A 51 -10.10 -8.02 -16.77
N ALA A 52 -11.12 -7.67 -17.55
CA ALA A 52 -12.20 -6.80 -17.08
C ALA A 52 -12.97 -7.45 -15.92
N ALA A 53 -13.27 -8.75 -16.00
CA ALA A 53 -13.99 -9.47 -14.94
C ALA A 53 -13.14 -9.58 -13.65
N GLN A 54 -11.83 -9.80 -13.79
CA GLN A 54 -10.91 -9.85 -12.65
C GLN A 54 -10.79 -8.48 -11.98
N VAL A 55 -10.65 -7.41 -12.77
CA VAL A 55 -10.60 -6.03 -12.29
C VAL A 55 -11.92 -5.64 -11.62
N GLU A 56 -13.07 -5.94 -12.22
CA GLU A 56 -14.41 -5.68 -11.63
C GLU A 56 -14.53 -6.35 -10.26
N THR A 57 -14.19 -7.65 -10.17
CA THR A 57 -14.26 -8.42 -8.92
C THR A 57 -13.36 -7.80 -7.84
N ALA A 58 -12.14 -7.42 -8.21
CA ALA A 58 -11.20 -6.78 -7.29
C ALA A 58 -11.69 -5.39 -6.85
N LEU A 59 -12.19 -4.57 -7.77
CA LEU A 59 -12.74 -3.24 -7.45
C LEU A 59 -13.92 -3.33 -6.48
N VAL A 60 -14.81 -4.32 -6.64
CA VAL A 60 -15.87 -4.58 -5.64
C VAL A 60 -15.23 -4.92 -4.29
N ALA A 61 -14.30 -5.86 -4.22
CA ALA A 61 -13.68 -6.24 -2.94
C ALA A 61 -12.93 -5.07 -2.25
N VAL A 62 -12.28 -4.19 -3.02
CA VAL A 62 -11.55 -3.04 -2.49
C VAL A 62 -12.50 -1.93 -2.06
N ALA A 63 -13.52 -1.59 -2.87
CA ALA A 63 -14.51 -0.58 -2.51
C ALA A 63 -15.32 -0.94 -1.24
N ALA A 64 -15.45 -2.22 -0.91
CA ALA A 64 -16.10 -2.65 0.32
C ALA A 64 -15.31 -2.26 1.58
N GLN A 65 -14.02 -1.95 1.41
CA GLN A 65 -13.10 -1.52 2.46
C GLN A 65 -12.97 0.01 2.53
N ALA A 66 -13.72 0.76 1.70
CA ALA A 66 -13.68 2.22 1.69
C ALA A 66 -14.06 2.77 3.07
N ASP A 67 -13.26 3.73 3.50
CA ASP A 67 -13.30 4.38 4.81
C ASP A 67 -12.77 5.81 4.64
N ASP A 68 -13.27 6.75 5.43
CA ASP A 68 -13.02 8.18 5.26
C ASP A 68 -11.52 8.53 5.46
N ASP A 69 -10.84 7.75 6.31
CA ASP A 69 -9.45 7.94 6.72
C ASP A 69 -8.43 7.34 5.73
N ARG A 70 -8.89 6.70 4.65
CA ARG A 70 -8.03 5.96 3.73
C ARG A 70 -8.26 6.38 2.28
N ARG A 71 -7.23 6.23 1.47
CA ARG A 71 -7.32 6.27 0.01
C ARG A 71 -7.00 4.89 -0.52
N LEU A 72 -7.90 4.38 -1.34
CA LEU A 72 -7.80 3.07 -1.95
C LEU A 72 -7.60 3.23 -3.44
N LEU A 73 -6.66 2.47 -3.97
CA LEU A 73 -6.36 2.35 -5.39
C LEU A 73 -6.33 0.85 -5.71
N LEU A 74 -6.67 0.48 -6.95
CA LEU A 74 -6.38 -0.84 -7.48
C LEU A 74 -5.23 -0.73 -8.48
N VAL A 75 -4.15 -1.44 -8.21
CA VAL A 75 -2.97 -1.53 -9.07
C VAL A 75 -3.08 -2.79 -9.92
N VAL A 76 -2.88 -2.65 -11.23
CA VAL A 76 -3.01 -3.72 -12.22
C VAL A 76 -1.68 -3.91 -12.93
N GLY A 77 -1.16 -5.15 -12.90
CA GLY A 77 0.09 -5.51 -13.57
C GLY A 77 0.01 -5.43 -15.09
N VAL A 78 1.16 -5.55 -15.77
CA VAL A 78 1.31 -5.31 -17.23
C VAL A 78 0.27 -6.05 -18.08
N ASP A 79 0.00 -7.32 -17.73
CA ASP A 79 -0.91 -8.20 -18.48
C ASP A 79 -2.26 -8.41 -17.77
N GLY A 80 -2.55 -7.66 -16.70
CA GLY A 80 -3.74 -7.86 -15.87
C GLY A 80 -3.73 -9.12 -15.01
N GLY A 81 -2.71 -9.98 -15.14
CA GLY A 81 -2.61 -11.24 -14.39
C GLY A 81 -2.44 -11.08 -12.88
N VAL A 82 -2.06 -9.90 -12.41
CA VAL A 82 -2.00 -9.54 -10.99
C VAL A 82 -2.77 -8.24 -10.79
N VAL A 83 -3.68 -8.26 -9.82
CA VAL A 83 -4.39 -7.07 -9.33
C VAL A 83 -4.14 -6.98 -7.83
N ALA A 84 -3.81 -5.78 -7.35
CA ALA A 84 -3.40 -5.56 -5.98
C ALA A 84 -4.06 -4.28 -5.44
N PRO A 85 -4.72 -4.32 -4.28
CA PRO A 85 -5.10 -3.09 -3.61
C PRO A 85 -3.85 -2.34 -3.15
N LEU A 86 -3.83 -1.04 -3.36
CA LEU A 86 -2.93 -0.12 -2.69
C LEU A 86 -3.77 0.76 -1.76
N MET A 87 -3.53 0.62 -0.47
CA MET A 87 -4.16 1.40 0.59
C MET A 87 -3.16 2.43 1.10
N ILE A 88 -3.59 3.68 1.23
CA ILE A 88 -2.81 4.76 1.81
C ILE A 88 -3.61 5.39 2.93
N SER A 89 -3.01 5.48 4.11
CA SER A 89 -3.63 6.01 5.33
C SER A 89 -2.81 7.18 5.85
N VAL A 90 -3.51 8.23 6.29
CA VAL A 90 -2.90 9.38 6.96
C VAL A 90 -3.21 9.31 8.44
N ILE A 91 -2.16 9.30 9.26
CA ILE A 91 -2.27 9.26 10.71
C ILE A 91 -1.89 10.65 11.22
N THR A 92 -2.81 11.32 11.92
CA THR A 92 -2.68 12.71 12.38
C THR A 92 -1.81 12.88 13.64
N HIS A 93 -0.89 11.94 13.84
CA HIS A 93 0.14 12.00 14.87
C HIS A 93 1.40 11.25 14.41
N GLU A 94 2.49 11.45 15.13
CA GLU A 94 3.72 10.69 14.96
C GLU A 94 3.56 9.33 15.62
N LEU A 95 3.69 8.25 14.85
CA LEU A 95 3.70 6.90 15.41
C LEU A 95 4.90 6.72 16.35
N SER A 96 4.69 6.03 17.46
CA SER A 96 5.78 5.57 18.32
C SER A 96 6.66 4.55 17.58
N ARG A 97 7.90 4.35 18.05
CA ARG A 97 8.83 3.37 17.46
C ARG A 97 8.23 1.97 17.40
N GLN A 98 7.47 1.59 18.41
CA GLN A 98 6.78 0.30 18.45
C GLN A 98 5.67 0.20 17.40
N GLU A 99 4.85 1.25 17.22
CA GLU A 99 3.80 1.25 16.19
C GLU A 99 4.37 1.25 14.77
N GLN A 100 5.45 2.01 14.53
CA GLN A 100 6.19 1.99 13.27
C GLN A 100 6.71 0.58 12.99
N ALA A 101 7.24 -0.07 14.02
CA ALA A 101 7.73 -1.41 13.94
C ALA A 101 6.61 -2.42 13.63
N GLU A 102 5.56 -2.45 14.42
CA GLU A 102 4.40 -3.31 14.21
C GLU A 102 3.73 -3.08 12.84
N PHE A 103 3.82 -1.87 12.29
CA PHE A 103 3.38 -1.59 10.93
C PHE A 103 4.31 -2.18 9.86
N LEU A 104 5.63 -2.06 9.99
CA LEU A 104 6.59 -2.59 9.00
C LEU A 104 6.80 -4.10 9.11
N TRP A 105 6.38 -4.71 10.22
CA TRP A 105 6.58 -6.11 10.54
C TRP A 105 5.29 -6.88 10.76
N SER A 106 5.41 -8.20 10.78
CA SER A 106 4.29 -9.08 11.11
C SER A 106 4.82 -10.34 11.79
N PRO A 107 4.21 -10.80 12.89
CA PRO A 107 4.60 -12.05 13.53
C PRO A 107 4.32 -13.28 12.65
N THR A 108 3.49 -13.14 11.60
CA THR A 108 3.20 -14.23 10.65
C THR A 108 4.10 -14.20 9.40
N ALA A 109 5.15 -13.36 9.40
CA ALA A 109 6.11 -13.33 8.32
C ALA A 109 6.92 -14.65 8.26
N ILE A 110 6.99 -15.26 7.07
CA ILE A 110 7.70 -16.52 6.81
C ILE A 110 9.19 -16.27 6.57
N LEU A 111 9.53 -15.09 6.06
CA LEU A 111 10.90 -14.66 5.78
C LEU A 111 11.23 -13.40 6.56
N PRO A 112 12.52 -13.18 6.91
CA PRO A 112 12.97 -11.90 7.40
C PRO A 112 12.56 -10.80 6.43
N VAL A 113 11.96 -9.77 6.99
CA VAL A 113 11.69 -8.51 6.29
C VAL A 113 12.96 -7.96 5.63
N THR A 114 12.81 -7.36 4.45
CA THR A 114 13.91 -6.62 3.81
C THR A 114 13.54 -5.15 3.77
N PRO A 115 13.85 -4.38 4.82
CA PRO A 115 13.53 -2.97 4.86
C PRO A 115 14.48 -2.18 3.95
N ARG A 116 13.96 -1.15 3.29
CA ARG A 116 14.69 -0.29 2.35
C ARG A 116 14.28 1.15 2.54
N LEU A 117 15.24 2.07 2.39
CA LEU A 117 14.94 3.49 2.20
C LEU A 117 14.11 3.68 0.93
N THR A 118 13.14 4.57 1.00
CA THR A 118 12.37 5.05 -0.14
C THR A 118 12.36 6.57 -0.10
N GLU A 119 12.38 7.21 -1.26
CA GLU A 119 12.40 8.67 -1.36
C GLU A 119 11.29 9.13 -2.30
N THR A 120 10.61 10.19 -1.90
CA THR A 120 9.59 10.86 -2.70
C THR A 120 9.81 12.37 -2.61
N ASP A 121 9.41 13.10 -3.64
CA ASP A 121 9.61 14.55 -3.67
C ASP A 121 8.81 15.28 -2.59
N ALA A 122 7.58 14.82 -2.30
CA ALA A 122 6.66 15.53 -1.40
C ALA A 122 6.55 14.90 0.01
N LEU A 123 6.70 13.57 0.15
CA LEU A 123 6.67 12.92 1.47
C LEU A 123 8.08 12.73 2.05
N GLY A 124 9.13 13.09 1.29
CA GLY A 124 10.53 12.97 1.70
C GLY A 124 10.99 11.52 1.80
N THR A 125 11.93 11.28 2.72
CA THR A 125 12.50 9.95 2.98
C THR A 125 11.59 9.13 3.89
N GLY A 126 11.31 7.89 3.48
CA GLY A 126 10.55 6.92 4.24
C GLY A 126 11.24 5.55 4.27
N PHE A 127 10.54 4.58 4.85
CA PHE A 127 10.95 3.19 4.84
C PHE A 127 9.93 2.34 4.12
N SER A 128 10.41 1.28 3.50
CA SER A 128 9.58 0.28 2.85
C SER A 128 9.98 -1.11 3.31
N ALA A 129 9.02 -2.01 3.48
CA ALA A 129 9.22 -3.37 3.92
C ALA A 129 8.41 -4.33 3.04
N THR A 130 9.05 -5.39 2.57
CA THR A 130 8.37 -6.50 1.91
C THR A 130 8.17 -7.63 2.90
N LEU A 131 6.94 -8.13 2.98
CA LEU A 131 6.56 -9.22 3.88
C LEU A 131 5.96 -10.35 3.04
N ALA A 132 6.47 -11.57 3.23
CA ALA A 132 5.80 -12.79 2.81
C ALA A 132 5.22 -13.46 4.05
N GLN A 133 3.92 -13.75 4.04
CA GLN A 133 3.14 -14.22 5.19
C GLN A 133 2.33 -15.46 4.81
N ARG A 134 2.00 -16.29 5.81
CA ARG A 134 1.11 -17.44 5.66
C ARG A 134 -0.10 -17.27 6.59
N GLU A 135 -1.29 -17.40 6.02
CA GLU A 135 -2.55 -17.44 6.78
C GLU A 135 -3.47 -18.49 6.15
N ASN A 136 -4.07 -19.36 6.97
CA ASN A 136 -4.96 -20.43 6.52
C ASN A 136 -4.37 -21.27 5.37
N ASP A 137 -3.09 -21.64 5.48
CA ASP A 137 -2.30 -22.39 4.47
C ASP A 137 -2.14 -21.69 3.11
N LEU A 138 -2.45 -20.40 3.02
CA LEU A 138 -2.22 -19.58 1.83
C LEU A 138 -1.06 -18.61 2.05
N ASP A 139 -0.13 -18.64 1.11
CA ASP A 139 0.99 -17.69 1.07
C ASP A 139 0.59 -16.42 0.32
N PHE A 140 0.87 -15.28 0.94
CA PHE A 140 0.67 -13.96 0.34
C PHE A 140 1.82 -13.03 0.68
N ALA A 141 1.97 -11.97 -0.11
CA ALA A 141 2.92 -10.91 0.15
C ALA A 141 2.26 -9.55 0.20
N THR A 142 2.85 -8.67 0.99
CA THR A 142 2.55 -7.24 1.03
C THR A 142 3.83 -6.43 0.90
N ARG A 143 3.71 -5.23 0.34
CA ARG A 143 4.72 -4.18 0.42
C ARG A 143 4.14 -3.06 1.26
N ARG A 144 4.87 -2.60 2.26
CA ARG A 144 4.44 -1.55 3.19
C ARG A 144 5.41 -0.38 3.08
N TRP A 145 4.92 0.85 3.10
CA TRP A 145 5.71 2.07 3.15
C TRP A 145 5.27 2.94 4.31
N ILE A 146 6.20 3.64 4.93
CA ILE A 146 5.94 4.62 5.98
C ILE A 146 6.79 5.87 5.73
N PHE A 147 6.13 7.03 5.75
CA PHE A 147 6.76 8.35 5.60
C PHE A 147 6.45 9.20 6.83
N PHE A 148 7.45 9.94 7.32
CA PHE A 148 7.38 10.67 8.59
C PHE A 148 7.30 12.17 8.34
N GLY A 149 6.32 12.81 8.95
CA GLY A 149 6.22 14.27 8.98
C GLY A 149 6.12 14.80 10.39
N GLU A 150 6.21 16.12 10.53
CA GLU A 150 5.96 16.80 11.80
C GLU A 150 4.48 16.67 12.19
N GLY A 151 4.19 15.87 13.22
CA GLY A 151 2.83 15.66 13.70
C GLY A 151 1.93 14.79 12.79
N ALA A 152 2.47 14.13 11.76
CA ALA A 152 1.71 13.23 10.91
C ALA A 152 2.56 12.08 10.36
N THR A 153 1.93 10.94 10.08
CA THR A 153 2.57 9.77 9.46
C THR A 153 1.74 9.32 8.27
N VAL A 154 2.38 9.08 7.12
CA VAL A 154 1.72 8.49 5.95
C VAL A 154 2.14 7.04 5.83
N CYS A 155 1.17 6.14 5.86
CA CYS A 155 1.38 4.70 5.73
C CYS A 155 0.75 4.22 4.43
N ALA A 156 1.45 3.37 3.67
CA ALA A 156 0.90 2.73 2.48
C ALA A 156 1.11 1.22 2.52
N MET A 157 0.17 0.46 1.97
CA MET A 157 0.23 -1.00 1.86
C MET A 157 -0.27 -1.46 0.50
N LEU A 158 0.56 -2.19 -0.23
CA LEU A 158 0.22 -2.89 -1.46
C LEU A 158 -0.01 -4.37 -1.15
N GLY A 159 -1.07 -4.94 -1.70
CA GLY A 159 -1.47 -6.33 -1.51
C GLY A 159 -2.63 -6.46 -0.51
N PRO A 160 -3.01 -7.69 -0.16
CA PRO A 160 -2.27 -8.93 -0.38
C PRO A 160 -2.30 -9.42 -1.84
N VAL A 161 -1.20 -10.02 -2.29
CA VAL A 161 -1.09 -10.77 -3.56
C VAL A 161 -0.28 -12.04 -3.37
N VAL A 162 -0.30 -12.96 -4.33
CA VAL A 162 0.65 -14.09 -4.34
C VAL A 162 2.10 -13.57 -4.31
N PRO A 163 3.05 -14.23 -3.61
CA PRO A 163 4.37 -13.64 -3.36
C PRO A 163 5.13 -13.15 -4.60
N TYR A 164 5.18 -13.96 -5.66
CA TYR A 164 5.80 -13.57 -6.93
C TYR A 164 5.03 -12.48 -7.69
N GLY A 165 3.74 -12.33 -7.39
CA GLY A 165 2.87 -11.33 -8.01
C GLY A 165 3.28 -9.90 -7.67
N LEU A 166 3.88 -9.69 -6.49
CA LEU A 166 4.27 -8.36 -6.02
C LEU A 166 5.20 -7.63 -7.01
N ALA A 167 6.13 -8.35 -7.64
CA ALA A 167 7.06 -7.77 -8.61
C ALA A 167 6.39 -7.16 -9.85
N PHE A 168 5.15 -7.58 -10.17
CA PHE A 168 4.40 -7.09 -11.33
C PHE A 168 3.55 -5.86 -11.04
N VAL A 169 3.35 -5.51 -9.77
CA VAL A 169 2.51 -4.38 -9.33
C VAL A 169 3.30 -3.33 -8.56
N GLU A 170 4.41 -3.71 -7.92
CA GLU A 170 5.25 -2.81 -7.10
C GLU A 170 5.72 -1.56 -7.86
N PRO A 171 6.23 -1.62 -9.11
CA PRO A 171 6.68 -0.41 -9.80
C PRO A 171 5.57 0.63 -10.00
N PHE A 172 4.32 0.18 -10.20
CA PHE A 172 3.18 1.08 -10.40
C PHE A 172 2.70 1.68 -9.07
N ALA A 173 2.79 0.92 -7.98
CA ALA A 173 2.53 1.43 -6.63
C ALA A 173 3.59 2.46 -6.21
N GLU A 174 4.87 2.18 -6.47
CA GLU A 174 5.97 3.11 -6.20
C GLU A 174 5.83 4.39 -7.04
N ALA A 175 5.44 4.29 -8.31
CA ALA A 175 5.16 5.47 -9.14
C ALA A 175 3.99 6.31 -8.59
N ALA A 176 2.91 5.67 -8.13
CA ALA A 176 1.80 6.37 -7.49
C ALA A 176 2.25 7.10 -6.21
N LEU A 177 3.01 6.41 -5.34
CA LEU A 177 3.55 6.98 -4.09
C LEU A 177 4.58 8.09 -4.35
N ALA A 178 5.41 7.98 -5.38
CA ALA A 178 6.36 9.01 -5.76
C ALA A 178 5.67 10.34 -6.11
N SER A 179 4.44 10.27 -6.63
CA SER A 179 3.61 11.44 -6.94
C SER A 179 2.67 11.86 -5.80
N ALA A 180 2.63 11.10 -4.70
CA ALA A 180 1.73 11.38 -3.60
C ALA A 180 2.19 12.61 -2.82
N SER A 181 1.26 13.48 -2.46
CA SER A 181 1.50 14.66 -1.62
C SER A 181 0.36 14.84 -0.63
N LEU A 182 0.69 15.31 0.57
CA LEU A 182 -0.28 15.55 1.63
C LEU A 182 -0.23 17.03 2.01
N SER A 183 -1.39 17.70 2.00
CA SER A 183 -1.45 19.12 2.31
C SER A 183 -0.99 19.40 3.74
N GLY A 184 -0.08 20.37 3.89
CA GLY A 184 0.51 20.72 5.19
C GLY A 184 1.51 19.70 5.75
N PHE A 185 1.86 18.64 5.00
CA PHE A 185 2.87 17.69 5.43
C PHE A 185 4.28 18.29 5.32
N VAL A 186 5.02 18.23 6.43
CA VAL A 186 6.40 18.69 6.51
C VAL A 186 7.28 17.46 6.74
N PRO A 187 8.00 16.95 5.72
CA PRO A 187 8.81 15.74 5.85
C PRO A 187 9.92 15.89 6.90
N ARG A 188 10.09 14.86 7.72
CA ARG A 188 11.23 14.73 8.64
C ARG A 188 12.20 13.68 8.10
N ALA A 189 13.32 14.13 7.55
CA ALA A 189 14.37 13.23 7.12
C ALA A 189 15.14 12.70 8.35
N ASP A 190 15.14 11.38 8.53
CA ASP A 190 15.89 10.69 9.57
C ASP A 190 16.35 9.32 9.04
N PRO A 191 17.35 9.28 8.16
CA PRO A 191 17.77 8.03 7.50
C PRO A 191 18.39 7.03 8.48
N GLU A 192 18.99 7.50 9.58
CA GLU A 192 19.59 6.66 10.63
C GLU A 192 18.53 5.84 11.40
N ARG A 193 17.27 6.29 11.38
CA ARG A 193 16.14 5.60 11.99
C ARG A 193 15.87 4.22 11.39
N LEU A 194 16.35 3.90 10.19
CA LEU A 194 16.19 2.58 9.59
C LEU A 194 16.83 1.49 10.46
N ASP A 195 18.08 1.70 10.87
CA ASP A 195 18.83 0.72 11.66
C ASP A 195 18.21 0.54 13.06
N GLU A 196 17.75 1.63 13.66
CA GLU A 196 17.03 1.60 14.93
C GLU A 196 15.74 0.77 14.82
N LEU A 197 14.92 1.02 13.80
CA LEU A 197 13.68 0.29 13.58
C LEU A 197 14.00 -1.20 13.35
N VAL A 198 14.97 -1.51 12.47
CA VAL A 198 15.42 -2.88 12.17
C VAL A 198 15.80 -3.66 13.42
N SER A 199 16.42 -3.00 14.40
CA SER A 199 16.83 -3.57 15.68
C SER A 199 15.70 -3.69 16.71
N ALA A 200 14.60 -2.93 16.55
CA ALA A 200 13.49 -2.89 17.49
C ALA A 200 12.56 -4.12 17.38
N VAL A 201 12.69 -4.92 16.32
CA VAL A 201 11.91 -6.15 16.15
C VAL A 201 12.73 -7.40 16.42
N VAL A 202 12.22 -8.20 17.35
CA VAL A 202 12.66 -9.57 17.59
C VAL A 202 12.09 -10.44 16.46
N ARG A 203 12.96 -10.97 15.59
CA ARG A 203 12.52 -11.82 14.47
C ARG A 203 12.48 -13.28 14.90
N PRO A 204 11.50 -14.06 14.40
CA PRO A 204 11.60 -15.51 14.46
C PRO A 204 12.90 -15.96 13.79
N GLY A 205 13.85 -16.47 14.57
CA GLY A 205 15.19 -16.88 14.11
C GLY A 205 16.35 -15.96 14.54
N ASP A 206 16.11 -14.77 15.11
CA ASP A 206 17.20 -13.98 15.73
C ASP A 206 17.75 -14.67 17.00
N ASP A 207 16.90 -15.49 17.65
CA ASP A 207 17.27 -16.37 18.77
C ASP A 207 17.86 -17.72 18.30
N TRP A 208 18.18 -17.89 17.01
CA TRP A 208 18.94 -19.08 16.62
C TRP A 208 20.35 -18.99 17.20
N VAL A 209 20.50 -19.59 18.39
CA VAL A 209 21.78 -20.03 18.90
C VAL A 209 22.36 -20.96 17.84
N LEU A 210 23.34 -20.47 17.08
CA LEU A 210 24.24 -21.32 16.35
C LEU A 210 24.86 -22.25 17.41
N ASN A 211 24.39 -23.49 17.47
CA ASN A 211 25.10 -24.54 18.19
C ASN A 211 26.39 -24.78 17.41
N ILE A 212 27.43 -24.00 17.73
CA ILE A 212 28.81 -24.21 17.32
C ILE A 212 29.48 -25.13 18.33
#